data_AF-A0A8H4R919-F1
#
_entry.id   AF-A0A8H4R919-F1
#
_cell.length_a   1.000
_cell.length_b   1.000
_cell.length_c   1.000
_cell.angle_alpha   90.00
_cell.angle_beta   90.00
_cell.angle_gamma   90.00
#
_symmetry.space_group_name_H-M   'P 1'
#
loop_
_entity.id
_entity.type
_entity.pdbx_description
1 polymer ?
#
loop_
_entity_poly.entity_id
_entity_poly.type
_entity_poly.pdbx_seq_one_letter_code
_entity_poly.pdbx_strand_id
1 'polypeptide(L)'
;MCTMVYAVFSHGQSTRNRIAIFLTILSLAVFITGYYHYLQDPVFHQNMFALLTVIVVLRSMWIMELLLRPSRRAKTEGDGTDELEQARIDRRDEEILKTMWTVVACGLGAVAGGFLIWNLDNILCGTLRRWRQHVGLPLGILIYTQ
;
A
#
# COMPACT_ATOMS: atom_id res chain seq x y z
N MET A 1 4.29 -8.17 0.55
CA MET A 1 2.83 -7.97 0.63
C MET A 1 2.13 -8.95 1.55
N CYS A 2 2.25 -10.26 1.34
CA CYS A 2 1.56 -11.26 2.19
C CYS A 2 1.82 -11.09 3.69
N THR A 3 3.04 -10.71 4.08
CA THR A 3 3.41 -10.40 5.47
C THR A 3 2.71 -9.17 6.04
N MET A 4 2.54 -8.11 5.23
CA MET A 4 1.81 -6.91 5.65
C MET A 4 0.31 -7.17 5.76
N VAL A 5 -0.27 -7.92 4.81
CA VAL A 5 -1.68 -8.35 4.90
C VAL A 5 -1.88 -9.20 6.15
N TYR A 6 -0.97 -10.14 6.42
CA TYR A 6 -1.05 -10.95 7.63
C TYR A 6 -0.96 -10.09 8.90
N ALA A 7 0.00 -9.17 9.00
CA ALA A 7 0.17 -8.30 10.16
C ALA A 7 -1.07 -7.42 10.39
N VAL A 8 -1.61 -6.82 9.34
CA VAL A 8 -2.81 -5.99 9.37
C VAL A 8 -3.99 -6.84 9.84
N PHE A 9 -4.24 -8.01 9.23
CA PHE A 9 -5.41 -8.83 9.52
C PHE A 9 -5.33 -9.66 10.81
N SER A 10 -4.14 -10.02 11.27
CA SER A 10 -3.88 -10.80 12.49
C SER A 10 -3.94 -9.94 13.77
N HIS A 11 -3.92 -8.61 13.66
CA HIS A 11 -3.96 -7.71 14.80
C HIS A 11 -5.33 -7.75 15.52
N GLY A 12 -5.32 -8.12 16.82
CA GLY A 12 -6.53 -8.16 17.67
C GLY A 12 -7.46 -9.38 17.50
N GLN A 13 -7.08 -10.39 16.72
CA GLN A 13 -7.91 -11.56 16.42
C GLN A 13 -7.54 -12.79 17.28
N SER A 14 -8.53 -13.67 17.52
CA SER A 14 -8.32 -14.94 18.22
C SER A 14 -7.36 -15.87 17.45
N THR A 15 -6.67 -16.78 18.14
CA THR A 15 -5.69 -17.71 17.54
C THR A 15 -6.25 -18.48 16.35
N ARG A 16 -7.54 -18.87 16.39
CA ARG A 16 -8.23 -19.58 15.31
C ARG A 16 -8.41 -18.70 14.07
N ASN A 17 -8.80 -17.44 14.25
CA ASN A 17 -8.93 -16.47 13.15
C ASN A 17 -7.58 -16.09 12.57
N ARG A 18 -6.53 -15.98 13.39
CA ARG A 18 -5.15 -15.75 12.91
C ARG A 18 -4.67 -16.86 11.99
N ILE A 19 -4.91 -18.12 12.38
CA ILE A 19 -4.56 -19.29 11.56
C ILE A 19 -5.39 -19.29 10.27
N ALA A 20 -6.69 -19.02 10.34
CA ALA A 20 -7.55 -18.94 9.16
C ALA A 20 -7.08 -17.86 8.17
N ILE A 21 -6.74 -16.66 8.66
CA ILE A 21 -6.20 -15.56 7.86
C ILE A 21 -4.87 -15.94 7.22
N PHE A 22 -3.96 -16.57 7.99
CA PHE A 22 -2.69 -17.05 7.45
C PHE A 22 -2.90 -18.06 6.31
N LEU A 23 -3.77 -19.05 6.51
CA LEU A 23 -4.07 -20.07 5.50
C LEU A 23 -4.71 -19.46 4.25
N THR A 24 -5.64 -18.51 4.40
CA THR A 24 -6.25 -17.81 3.26
C THR A 24 -5.22 -17.00 2.47
N ILE A 25 -4.33 -16.27 3.15
CA ILE A 25 -3.26 -15.50 2.49
C ILE A 25 -2.27 -16.43 1.80
N LEU A 26 -1.90 -17.54 2.44
CA LEU A 26 -0.98 -18.53 1.87
C LEU A 26 -1.60 -19.18 0.62
N SER A 27 -2.87 -19.56 0.69
CA SER A 27 -3.63 -20.10 -0.45
C SER A 27 -3.68 -19.10 -1.61
N LEU A 28 -3.98 -17.82 -1.33
CA LEU A 28 -4.00 -16.77 -2.33
C LEU A 28 -2.62 -16.55 -2.97
N ALA A 29 -1.53 -16.58 -2.18
CA ALA A 29 -0.18 -16.44 -2.69
C ALA A 29 0.21 -17.59 -3.63
N VAL A 30 -0.10 -18.83 -3.23
CA VAL A 30 0.13 -20.01 -4.07
C VAL A 30 -0.71 -19.95 -5.35
N PHE A 31 -1.98 -19.54 -5.26
CA PHE A 31 -2.86 -19.38 -6.40
C PHE A 31 -2.33 -18.35 -7.41
N ILE A 32 -1.98 -17.15 -6.95
CA ILE A 32 -1.43 -16.09 -7.83
C ILE A 32 -0.12 -16.55 -8.46
N THR A 33 0.75 -17.22 -7.71
CA THR A 33 2.04 -17.73 -8.20
C THR A 33 1.84 -18.82 -9.26
N GLY A 34 0.95 -19.77 -9.01
CA GLY A 34 0.64 -20.85 -9.95
C GLY A 34 -0.03 -20.33 -11.23
N TYR A 35 -0.99 -19.42 -11.09
CA TYR A 35 -1.67 -18.82 -12.24
C TYR A 35 -0.72 -17.94 -13.06
N TYR A 36 0.19 -17.20 -12.41
CA TYR A 36 1.24 -16.45 -13.10
C TYR A 36 2.20 -17.36 -13.86
N HIS A 37 2.60 -18.52 -13.29
CA HIS A 37 3.46 -19.46 -13.99
C HIS A 37 2.77 -20.08 -15.23
N TYR A 38 1.44 -20.17 -15.24
CA TYR A 38 0.67 -20.69 -16.38
C TYR A 38 0.49 -19.66 -17.51
N LEU A 39 0.17 -18.40 -17.19
CA LEU A 39 -0.06 -17.34 -18.19
C LEU A 39 1.20 -16.54 -18.58
N GLN A 40 2.20 -16.45 -17.69
CA GLN A 40 3.42 -15.62 -17.81
C GLN A 40 3.20 -14.16 -18.25
N ASP A 41 2.00 -13.63 -18.08
CA ASP A 41 1.63 -12.29 -18.51
C ASP A 41 2.03 -11.25 -17.44
N PRO A 42 2.90 -10.27 -17.74
CA PRO A 42 3.30 -9.23 -16.81
C PRO A 42 2.14 -8.31 -16.39
N VAL A 43 1.10 -8.15 -17.24
CA VAL A 43 -0.06 -7.29 -16.95
C VAL A 43 -0.95 -7.92 -15.88
N PHE A 44 -1.12 -9.25 -15.94
CA PHE A 44 -1.88 -9.99 -14.93
C PHE A 44 -1.29 -9.80 -13.52
N HIS A 45 0.04 -9.88 -13.41
CA HIS A 45 0.73 -9.71 -12.12
C HIS A 45 0.55 -8.30 -11.56
N GLN A 46 0.64 -7.27 -12.41
CA GLN A 46 0.45 -5.87 -12.03
C GLN A 46 -0.97 -5.61 -11.50
N ASN A 47 -1.98 -6.14 -12.20
CA ASN A 47 -3.37 -5.96 -11.81
C ASN A 47 -3.67 -6.63 -10.46
N MET A 48 -3.12 -7.82 -10.20
CA MET A 48 -3.29 -8.48 -8.90
C MET A 48 -2.64 -7.69 -7.76
N PHE A 49 -1.42 -7.19 -7.98
CA PHE A 49 -0.72 -6.38 -6.99
C PHE A 49 -1.47 -5.08 -6.67
N ALA A 50 -1.99 -4.40 -7.69
CA ALA A 50 -2.79 -3.19 -7.51
C ALA A 50 -4.08 -3.48 -6.73
N LEU A 51 -4.82 -4.52 -7.11
CA LEU A 51 -6.06 -4.91 -6.45
C LEU A 51 -5.84 -5.24 -4.96
N LEU A 52 -4.83 -6.06 -4.67
CA LEU A 52 -4.47 -6.42 -3.29
C LEU A 52 -4.09 -5.19 -2.46
N THR A 53 -3.34 -4.26 -3.05
CA THR A 53 -2.92 -3.02 -2.39
C THR A 53 -4.14 -2.16 -2.05
N VAL A 54 -5.08 -2.00 -2.99
CA VAL A 54 -6.34 -1.26 -2.76
C VAL A 54 -7.15 -1.90 -1.63
N ILE A 55 -7.33 -3.22 -1.64
CA ILE A 55 -8.08 -3.93 -0.60
C ILE A 55 -7.45 -3.72 0.80
N VAL A 56 -6.12 -3.83 0.90
CA VAL A 56 -5.40 -3.64 2.18
C VAL A 56 -5.50 -2.21 2.67
N VAL A 57 -5.37 -1.23 1.77
CA VAL A 57 -5.46 0.19 2.08
C VAL A 57 -6.88 0.56 2.53
N LEU A 58 -7.91 0.11 1.80
CA LEU A 58 -9.31 0.30 2.18
C LEU A 58 -9.63 -0.36 3.52
N ARG A 59 -9.13 -1.58 3.78
CA ARG A 59 -9.34 -2.25 5.07
C ARG A 59 -8.63 -1.54 6.21
N SER A 60 -7.45 -0.97 5.95
CA SER A 60 -6.71 -0.16 6.93
C SER A 60 -7.47 1.13 7.25
N MET A 61 -8.02 1.80 6.23
CA MET A 61 -8.90 2.95 6.41
C MET A 61 -10.16 2.60 7.20
N TRP A 62 -10.81 1.48 6.87
CA TRP A 62 -12.01 1.02 7.57
C TRP A 62 -11.76 0.79 9.07
N ILE A 63 -10.64 0.15 9.42
CA ILE A 63 -10.28 -0.05 10.83
C ILE A 63 -9.98 1.26 11.53
N MET A 64 -9.25 2.15 10.87
CA MET A 64 -8.96 3.48 11.41
C MET A 64 -10.26 4.25 11.68
N GLU A 65 -11.20 4.27 10.72
CA GLU A 65 -12.50 4.89 10.90
C GLU A 65 -13.31 4.22 12.01
N LEU A 66 -13.30 2.88 12.10
CA LEU A 66 -13.99 2.15 13.16
C LEU A 66 -13.35 2.35 14.54
N LEU A 67 -12.07 2.65 14.65
CA LEU A 67 -11.41 2.97 15.92
C LEU A 67 -11.67 4.42 16.35
N LEU A 68 -11.79 5.34 15.39
CA LEU A 68 -12.04 6.76 15.68
C LEU A 68 -13.52 7.13 15.82
N ARG A 69 -14.42 6.45 15.11
CA ARG A 69 -15.86 6.63 15.24
C ARG A 69 -16.40 6.41 16.67
N PRO A 70 -15.94 5.42 17.47
CA PRO A 70 -16.38 5.25 18.85
C PRO A 70 -15.85 6.35 19.78
N SER A 71 -14.66 6.91 19.56
CA SER A 71 -14.20 8.12 20.29
C SER A 71 -15.18 9.28 20.08
N ARG A 72 -15.58 9.53 18.83
CA ARG A 72 -16.61 10.54 18.51
C ARG A 72 -18.02 10.22 19.02
N ARG A 73 -18.40 8.95 19.07
CA ARG A 73 -19.74 8.52 19.51
C ARG A 73 -19.87 8.55 21.04
N ALA A 74 -18.84 8.12 21.76
CA ALA A 74 -18.76 8.23 23.22
C ALA A 74 -18.85 9.70 23.68
N LYS A 75 -18.29 10.62 22.89
CA LYS A 75 -18.43 12.07 23.08
C LYS A 75 -19.88 12.58 22.99
N THR A 76 -20.74 11.95 22.20
CA THR A 76 -22.15 12.36 22.03
C THR A 76 -23.04 11.85 23.18
N GLU A 77 -22.66 10.76 23.84
CA GLU A 77 -23.48 10.10 24.88
C GLU A 77 -23.02 10.44 26.32
N GLY A 78 -21.85 11.06 26.51
CA GLY A 78 -21.19 11.26 27.82
C GLY A 78 -20.91 12.72 28.21
N ASP A 79 -21.88 13.62 27.99
CA ASP A 79 -21.82 15.06 28.30
C ASP A 79 -21.86 15.38 29.82
N GLY A 80 -20.87 14.85 30.55
CA GLY A 80 -20.68 15.10 31.98
C GLY A 80 -19.21 15.02 32.42
N THR A 81 -18.28 14.96 31.46
CA THR A 81 -16.84 14.97 31.72
C THR A 81 -16.33 16.40 31.51
N ASP A 82 -15.48 16.90 32.42
CA ASP A 82 -14.89 18.23 32.43
C ASP A 82 -14.53 18.72 31.00
N GLU A 83 -15.19 19.78 30.51
CA GLU A 83 -15.09 20.27 29.11
C GLU A 83 -13.63 20.47 28.65
N LEU A 84 -12.77 20.88 29.60
CA LEU A 84 -11.34 21.08 29.39
C LEU A 84 -10.59 19.78 29.07
N GLU A 85 -10.96 18.66 29.67
CA GLU A 85 -10.34 17.36 29.42
C GLU A 85 -10.79 16.79 28.08
N GLN A 86 -12.07 16.97 27.72
CA GLN A 86 -12.57 16.58 26.41
C GLN A 86 -11.90 17.36 25.27
N ALA A 87 -11.72 18.68 25.43
CA ALA A 87 -11.04 19.52 24.44
C ALA A 87 -9.57 19.09 24.21
N ARG A 88 -8.89 18.58 25.25
CA ARG A 88 -7.53 18.04 25.13
C ARG A 88 -7.50 16.74 24.31
N ILE A 89 -8.45 15.83 24.54
CA ILE A 89 -8.56 14.55 23.83
C ILE A 89 -8.89 14.80 22.35
N ASP A 90 -9.82 15.70 22.06
CA ASP A 90 -10.20 16.05 20.68
C ASP A 90 -9.02 16.55 19.86
N ARG A 91 -8.22 17.46 20.44
CA ARG A 91 -7.04 18.01 19.76
C ARG A 91 -6.04 16.90 19.39
N ARG A 92 -5.80 15.96 20.31
CA ARG A 92 -4.91 14.82 20.07
C ARG A 92 -5.46 13.89 18.98
N ASP A 93 -6.75 13.57 19.03
CA ASP A 93 -7.38 12.68 18.04
C ASP A 93 -7.40 13.31 16.64
N GLU A 94 -7.56 14.63 16.54
CA GLU A 94 -7.45 15.38 15.27
C GLU A 94 -6.02 15.37 14.71
N GLU A 95 -5.00 15.54 15.56
CA GLU A 95 -3.59 15.42 15.17
C GLU A 95 -3.25 14.01 14.68
N ILE A 96 -3.76 12.97 15.35
CA ILE A 96 -3.59 11.57 14.95
C ILE A 96 -4.23 11.34 13.56
N LEU A 97 -5.46 11.81 13.35
CA LEU A 97 -6.14 11.71 12.06
C LEU A 97 -5.38 12.38 10.93
N LYS A 98 -4.91 13.61 11.14
CA LYS A 98 -4.14 14.37 10.14
C LYS A 98 -2.86 13.62 9.77
N THR A 99 -2.16 13.09 10.76
CA THR A 99 -0.93 12.31 10.54
C THR A 99 -1.23 11.05 9.75
N MET A 100 -2.25 10.29 10.13
CA MET A 100 -2.67 9.07 9.42
C MET A 100 -3.04 9.33 7.96
N TRP A 101 -3.84 10.37 7.71
CA TRP A 101 -4.22 10.75 6.34
C TRP A 101 -3.03 11.24 5.51
N THR A 102 -2.08 11.94 6.12
CA THR A 102 -0.85 12.36 5.46
C THR A 102 -0.02 11.15 5.01
N VAL A 103 0.12 10.13 5.86
CA VAL A 103 0.84 8.89 5.51
C VAL A 103 0.13 8.14 4.39
N VAL A 104 -1.20 8.05 4.41
CA VAL A 104 -1.99 7.43 3.33
C VAL A 104 -1.83 8.19 2.02
N ALA A 105 -1.97 9.52 2.04
CA ALA A 105 -1.81 10.35 0.86
C ALA A 105 -0.40 10.29 0.27
N CYS A 106 0.63 10.31 1.14
CA CYS A 106 2.03 10.14 0.73
C CYS A 106 2.26 8.77 0.08
N GLY A 107 1.75 7.69 0.69
CA GLY A 107 1.86 6.34 0.14
C GLY A 107 1.18 6.18 -1.23
N LEU A 108 -0.06 6.66 -1.35
CA LEU A 108 -0.79 6.65 -2.63
C LEU A 108 -0.09 7.51 -3.69
N GLY A 109 0.43 8.69 -3.29
CA GLY A 109 1.19 9.57 -4.17
C GLY A 109 2.48 8.92 -4.68
N ALA A 110 3.23 8.24 -3.81
CA ALA A 110 4.45 7.52 -4.21
C ALA A 110 4.15 6.38 -5.19
N VAL A 111 3.07 5.62 -4.97
CA VAL A 111 2.65 4.54 -5.90
C VAL A 111 2.20 5.11 -7.24
N ALA A 112 1.37 6.16 -7.24
CA ALA A 112 0.93 6.82 -8.46
C ALA A 112 2.09 7.45 -9.23
N GLY A 113 3.02 8.09 -8.52
CA GLY A 113 4.25 8.64 -9.09
C GLY A 113 5.11 7.56 -9.74
N GLY A 114 5.33 6.43 -9.05
CA GLY A 114 6.04 5.29 -9.61
C GLY A 114 5.37 4.71 -10.87
N PHE A 115 4.04 4.57 -10.85
CA PHE A 115 3.28 4.11 -12.01
C PHE A 115 3.36 5.08 -13.20
N LEU A 116 3.32 6.38 -12.94
CA LEU A 116 3.44 7.41 -13.97
C LEU A 116 4.84 7.42 -14.60
N ILE A 117 5.89 7.37 -13.78
CA ILE A 117 7.28 7.26 -14.24
C ILE A 117 7.46 5.99 -15.07
N TRP A 118 6.92 4.85 -14.62
CA TRP A 118 7.02 3.58 -15.33
C TRP A 118 6.29 3.59 -16.68
N ASN A 119 5.09 4.17 -16.75
CA ASN A 119 4.37 4.33 -18.02
C ASN A 119 5.11 5.25 -18.98
N LEU A 120 5.67 6.35 -18.46
CA LEU A 120 6.48 7.27 -19.24
C LEU A 120 7.72 6.57 -19.82
N ASP A 121 8.41 5.74 -19.02
CA ASP A 121 9.57 4.95 -19.45
C ASP A 121 9.20 3.92 -20.53
N ASN A 122 8.05 3.24 -20.38
CA ASN A 122 7.53 2.32 -21.41
C ASN A 122 7.23 3.02 -22.74
N ILE A 123 6.64 4.22 -22.72
CA ILE A 123 6.33 4.98 -23.95
C ILE A 123 7.62 5.53 -24.58
N LEU A 124 8.55 6.03 -23.76
CA LEU A 124 9.85 6.54 -24.20
C LEU A 124 10.84 5.42 -24.53
N CYS A 125 10.48 4.16 -24.35
CA CYS A 125 11.36 3.00 -24.51
C CYS A 125 12.05 2.98 -25.89
N GLY A 126 11.36 3.40 -26.97
CA GLY A 126 11.96 3.54 -28.29
C GLY A 126 13.04 4.63 -28.35
N THR A 127 12.79 5.78 -27.73
CA THR A 127 13.70 6.93 -27.69
C THR A 127 14.89 6.67 -26.78
N LEU A 128 14.67 6.16 -25.56
CA LEU A 128 15.72 5.77 -24.60
C LEU A 128 16.62 4.67 -25.15
N ARG A 129 16.06 3.67 -25.85
CA ARG A 129 16.83 2.60 -26.47
C ARG A 129 17.67 3.10 -27.64
N ARG A 130 17.17 4.06 -28.43
CA ARG A 130 17.90 4.71 -29.53
C ARG A 130 18.99 5.67 -29.01
N TRP A 131 18.71 6.39 -27.93
CA TRP A 131 19.68 7.24 -27.22
C TRP A 131 20.79 6.41 -26.57
N ARG A 132 20.46 5.28 -25.93
CA ARG A 132 21.44 4.32 -25.40
C ARG A 132 22.33 3.74 -26.50
N GLN A 133 21.83 3.52 -27.72
CA GLN A 133 22.67 3.07 -28.83
C GLN A 133 23.63 4.18 -29.31
N HIS A 134 23.23 5.45 -29.27
CA HIS A 134 24.09 6.57 -29.66
C HIS A 134 25.11 6.96 -28.59
N VAL A 135 24.75 6.85 -27.31
CA VAL A 135 25.62 7.21 -26.18
C VAL A 135 26.43 5.99 -25.67
N GLY A 136 25.90 4.78 -25.77
CA GLY A 136 26.50 3.55 -25.24
C GLY A 136 27.54 2.89 -26.15
N LEU A 137 27.54 3.14 -27.46
CA LEU A 137 28.63 2.70 -28.35
C LEU A 137 29.94 3.47 -28.12
N PRO A 138 29.98 4.81 -28.04
CA PRO A 138 31.24 5.52 -27.79
C PRO A 138 31.76 5.35 -26.36
N LEU A 139 30.89 5.29 -25.34
CA LEU A 139 31.31 5.10 -23.95
C LEU A 139 31.65 3.64 -23.60
N GLY A 140 30.96 2.67 -24.22
CA GLY A 140 31.21 1.25 -24.00
C GLY A 140 32.55 0.78 -24.57
N ILE A 141 33.01 1.36 -25.68
CA ILE A 141 34.36 1.10 -26.22
C ILE A 141 35.42 1.65 -25.26
N LEU A 142 35.25 2.88 -24.76
CA LEU A 142 36.23 3.52 -23.87
C LEU A 142 36.44 2.78 -22.53
N ILE A 143 35.39 2.13 -22.00
CA ILE A 143 35.45 1.38 -20.73
C ILE A 143 36.01 -0.05 -20.93
N TYR A 144 35.90 -0.64 -22.13
CA TYR A 144 36.37 -2.01 -22.40
C TYR A 144 37.76 -2.07 -23.07
N THR A 145 38.30 -0.95 -23.54
CA THR A 145 39.67 -0.86 -24.12
C THR A 145 40.69 -0.18 -23.20
N GLN A 146 40.58 -0.38 -21.88
CA GLN A 146 41.65 -0.05 -20.93
C GLN A 146 42.01 -1.26 -20.07
#